data_AF-A0A948DC86-F1
#
_entry.id   AF-A0A948DC86-F1
#
_cell.length_a   1.000
_cell.length_b   1.000
_cell.length_c   1.000
_cell.angle_alpha   90.00
_cell.angle_beta   90.00
_cell.angle_gamma   90.00
#
_symmetry.space_group_name_H-M   'P 1'
#
loop_
_entity.id
_entity.type
_entity.pdbx_description
1 polymer ?
#
loop_
_entity_poly.entity_id
_entity_poly.type
_entity_poly.pdbx_seq_one_letter_code
_entity_poly.pdbx_strand_id
1 'polypeptide(L)'
;MSEVKRLEALIDSGDLAGARRLCLDGLGKDPLDPALNEALVRIIKGTGDHDALRAQIGRVMETSRKVPKRTYSALGSFAFYALPPPGNAELSSVLYMRAHREYPDVPWYYLIIGDIHLYSGKKDEALAEYRLALEEVDPSLLTRDSTSVHRYLLKRIANIYYEKSDFAAAAGAFEEFRRMKAYSFYVTDCNRYVDSLAALGRYDDAVEVLMENLEKMPNKGPLRAKFVEFMERYSDRVSGEFELPPRTLPERKGLPERIPVETGIVTEADDMVEVVREKTSGIARPGDLVALAESVTAITEGRAISVETIEPSFVATRLAAMVQKRSQMAPLGSPHGMQVAIDEVGRGRVLLGLVGGLYDAVTRGKGHFYSLAGMQTALVDDMSGGMPPYDHHVIKGPRDPDATALRVKQQTGLDCCIVDANDQQIAWVIGASEGVDRKHIEQVLSDNPAGNEDQKTPIILIRP
;
A
#
# COMPACT_ATOMS: atom_id res chain seq x y z
N MET A 1 31.05 -9.60 10.80
CA MET A 1 29.89 -8.95 10.15
C MET A 1 29.47 -9.83 8.98
N SER A 2 28.20 -10.21 8.85
CA SER A 2 27.76 -11.01 7.70
C SER A 2 27.96 -10.23 6.40
N GLU A 3 28.14 -10.93 5.28
CA GLU A 3 28.34 -10.34 3.95
C GLU A 3 27.23 -9.34 3.60
N VAL A 4 25.97 -9.69 3.93
CA VAL A 4 24.79 -8.81 3.80
C VAL A 4 24.92 -7.53 4.63
N LYS A 5 25.38 -7.59 5.89
CA LYS A 5 25.55 -6.37 6.70
C LYS A 5 26.62 -5.43 6.15
N ARG A 6 27.67 -5.99 5.55
CA ARG A 6 28.69 -5.19 4.86
C ARG A 6 28.11 -4.55 3.60
N LEU A 7 27.27 -5.28 2.87
CA LEU A 7 26.60 -4.78 1.67
C LEU A 7 25.66 -3.61 1.99
N GLU A 8 24.81 -3.75 3.01
CA GLU A 8 23.92 -2.68 3.46
C GLU A 8 24.70 -1.43 3.87
N ALA A 9 25.80 -1.58 4.62
CA ALA A 9 26.64 -0.44 4.99
C ALA A 9 27.26 0.30 3.77
N LEU A 10 27.56 -0.42 2.68
CA LEU A 10 28.05 0.20 1.44
C LEU A 10 26.93 0.95 0.71
N ILE A 11 25.72 0.38 0.66
CA ILE A 11 24.54 1.05 0.09
C ILE A 11 24.22 2.32 0.89
N ASP A 12 24.18 2.23 2.22
CA ASP A 12 23.86 3.34 3.12
C ASP A 12 24.90 4.47 3.05
N SER A 13 26.17 4.14 2.81
CA SER A 13 27.24 5.14 2.64
C SER A 13 27.33 5.72 1.22
N GLY A 14 26.50 5.23 0.28
CA GLY A 14 26.51 5.66 -1.12
C GLY A 14 27.62 5.05 -1.97
N ASP A 15 28.42 4.11 -1.46
CA ASP A 15 29.40 3.34 -2.25
C ASP A 15 28.71 2.25 -3.06
N LEU A 16 27.90 2.66 -4.04
CA LEU A 16 27.15 1.76 -4.92
C LEU A 16 28.06 0.90 -5.79
N ALA A 17 29.26 1.37 -6.13
CA ALA A 17 30.22 0.60 -6.92
C ALA A 17 30.81 -0.57 -6.10
N GLY A 18 31.19 -0.31 -4.84
CA GLY A 18 31.63 -1.33 -3.89
C GLY A 18 30.50 -2.31 -3.56
N ALA A 19 29.30 -1.80 -3.31
CA ALA A 19 28.11 -2.60 -3.05
C ALA A 19 27.80 -3.54 -4.23
N ARG A 20 27.79 -3.00 -5.46
CA ARG A 20 27.56 -3.76 -6.68
C ARG A 20 28.54 -4.93 -6.83
N ARG A 21 29.84 -4.67 -6.64
CA ARG A 21 30.86 -5.72 -6.75
C ARG A 21 30.60 -6.85 -5.75
N LEU A 22 30.41 -6.49 -4.48
CA LEU A 22 30.16 -7.48 -3.41
C LEU A 22 28.86 -8.27 -3.66
N CYS A 23 27.80 -7.60 -4.10
CA CYS A 23 26.52 -8.23 -4.41
C CYS A 23 26.64 -9.24 -5.56
N LEU A 24 27.26 -8.83 -6.68
CA LEU A 24 27.42 -9.71 -7.84
C LEU A 24 28.37 -10.88 -7.57
N ASP A 25 29.42 -10.69 -6.77
CA ASP A 25 30.30 -11.79 -6.33
C ASP A 25 29.54 -12.81 -5.48
N GLY A 26 28.64 -12.35 -4.61
CA GLY A 26 27.76 -13.20 -3.81
C GLY A 26 26.74 -13.95 -4.68
N LEU A 27 26.07 -13.26 -5.60
CA LEU A 27 25.10 -13.85 -6.54
C LEU A 27 25.77 -14.81 -7.53
N GLY A 28 27.06 -14.64 -7.81
CA GLY A 28 27.85 -15.61 -8.57
C GLY A 28 28.02 -16.94 -7.84
N LYS A 29 27.98 -16.94 -6.51
CA LYS A 29 28.04 -18.16 -5.66
C LYS A 29 26.67 -18.76 -5.43
N ASP A 30 25.68 -17.93 -5.11
CA ASP A 30 24.28 -18.34 -4.99
C ASP A 30 23.36 -17.32 -5.66
N PRO A 31 22.94 -17.56 -6.92
CA PRO A 31 22.07 -16.63 -7.63
C PRO A 31 20.68 -16.54 -7.01
N LEU A 32 20.31 -17.46 -6.12
CA LEU A 32 18.97 -17.53 -5.53
C LEU A 32 18.87 -16.86 -4.17
N ASP A 33 19.98 -16.35 -3.61
CA ASP A 33 20.00 -15.70 -2.30
C ASP A 33 19.02 -14.50 -2.28
N PRO A 34 17.96 -14.52 -1.47
CA PRO A 34 16.95 -13.46 -1.48
C PRO A 34 17.50 -12.11 -1.04
N ALA A 35 18.38 -12.09 -0.04
CA ALA A 35 18.92 -10.84 0.50
C ALA A 35 19.84 -10.15 -0.51
N LEU A 36 20.63 -10.93 -1.25
CA LEU A 36 21.47 -10.39 -2.31
C LEU A 36 20.64 -9.89 -3.50
N ASN A 37 19.56 -10.59 -3.88
CA ASN A 37 18.67 -10.12 -4.97
C ASN A 37 17.92 -8.84 -4.58
N GLU A 38 17.43 -8.73 -3.34
CA GLU A 38 16.82 -7.49 -2.83
C GLU A 38 17.82 -6.33 -2.79
N ALA A 39 19.07 -6.60 -2.40
CA ALA A 39 20.12 -5.59 -2.42
C ALA A 39 20.51 -5.18 -3.85
N LEU A 40 20.55 -6.13 -4.80
CA LEU A 40 20.83 -5.85 -6.21
C LEU A 40 19.83 -4.83 -6.76
N VAL A 41 18.54 -5.00 -6.48
CA VAL A 41 17.49 -4.07 -6.89
C VAL A 41 17.75 -2.64 -6.39
N ARG A 42 18.10 -2.48 -5.11
CA ARG A 42 18.42 -1.16 -4.54
C ARG A 42 19.68 -0.54 -5.17
N ILE A 43 20.67 -1.36 -5.48
CA ILE A 43 21.89 -0.91 -6.17
C ILE A 43 21.55 -0.43 -7.58
N ILE A 44 20.77 -1.21 -8.34
CA ILE A 44 20.39 -0.88 -9.72
C ILE A 44 19.54 0.38 -9.77
N LYS A 45 18.64 0.58 -8.80
CA LYS A 45 17.91 1.85 -8.66
C LYS A 45 18.84 3.06 -8.63
N GLY A 46 19.95 2.99 -7.88
CA GLY A 46 20.90 4.09 -7.77
C GLY A 46 21.88 4.21 -8.94
N THR A 47 22.11 3.15 -9.73
CA THR A 47 23.09 3.14 -10.82
C THR A 47 22.50 3.14 -12.23
N GLY A 48 21.22 2.79 -12.39
CA GLY A 48 20.58 2.57 -13.68
C GLY A 48 21.09 1.34 -14.45
N ASP A 49 21.78 0.39 -13.78
CA ASP A 49 22.37 -0.79 -14.42
C ASP A 49 21.33 -1.88 -14.72
N HIS A 50 20.48 -1.60 -15.71
CA HIS A 50 19.41 -2.49 -16.14
C HIS A 50 19.92 -3.79 -16.77
N ASP A 51 21.14 -3.81 -17.29
CA ASP A 51 21.76 -5.01 -17.86
C ASP A 51 22.09 -6.03 -16.77
N ALA A 52 22.55 -5.58 -15.60
CA ALA A 52 22.75 -6.45 -14.45
C ALA A 52 21.44 -7.10 -13.98
N LEU A 53 20.32 -6.35 -14.00
CA LEU A 53 19.00 -6.89 -13.66
C LEU A 53 18.60 -8.00 -14.63
N ARG A 54 18.66 -7.71 -15.94
CA ARG A 54 18.30 -8.69 -16.98
C ARG A 54 19.16 -9.94 -16.91
N ALA A 55 20.48 -9.78 -16.71
CA ALA A 55 21.39 -10.92 -16.57
C ALA A 55 21.08 -11.76 -15.32
N GLN A 56 20.72 -11.13 -14.19
CA GLN A 56 20.33 -11.85 -12.98
C GLN A 56 19.01 -12.59 -13.16
N ILE A 57 18.03 -11.98 -13.80
CA ILE A 57 16.76 -12.64 -14.14
C ILE A 57 17.01 -13.85 -15.04
N GLY A 58 17.89 -13.73 -16.05
CA GLY A 58 18.31 -14.86 -16.88
C GLY A 58 18.87 -16.03 -16.05
N ARG A 59 19.79 -15.75 -15.12
CA ARG A 59 20.35 -16.78 -14.21
C ARG A 59 19.28 -17.47 -13.36
N VAL A 60 18.32 -16.70 -12.84
CA VAL A 60 17.20 -17.25 -12.06
C VAL A 60 16.28 -18.09 -12.95
N MET A 61 16.02 -17.68 -14.19
CA MET A 61 15.17 -18.40 -15.13
C MET A 61 15.81 -19.67 -15.68
N GLU A 62 17.13 -19.75 -15.76
CA GLU A 62 17.87 -20.93 -16.24
C GLU A 62 18.09 -21.99 -15.15
N THR A 63 17.94 -21.63 -13.88
CA THR A 63 18.20 -22.58 -12.78
C THR A 63 17.14 -23.68 -12.72
N SER A 64 17.58 -24.91 -12.41
CA SER A 64 16.69 -26.03 -12.09
C SER A 64 16.33 -26.12 -10.60
N ARG A 65 16.99 -25.32 -9.75
CA ARG A 65 16.69 -25.25 -8.31
C ARG A 65 15.36 -24.52 -8.11
N LYS A 66 14.62 -24.93 -7.07
CA LYS A 66 13.44 -24.18 -6.60
C LYS A 66 13.88 -22.80 -6.12
N VAL A 67 13.25 -21.76 -6.64
CA VAL A 67 13.63 -20.36 -6.39
C VAL A 67 12.80 -19.81 -5.23
N PRO A 68 13.41 -19.15 -4.22
CA PRO A 68 12.66 -18.57 -3.12
C PRO A 68 11.64 -17.51 -3.59
N LYS A 69 10.46 -17.47 -2.96
CA LYS A 69 9.40 -16.48 -3.28
C LYS A 69 9.90 -15.03 -3.21
N ARG A 70 10.70 -14.69 -2.20
CA ARG A 70 11.33 -13.37 -2.06
C ARG A 70 12.22 -13.00 -3.24
N THR A 71 12.91 -13.96 -3.84
CA THR A 71 13.74 -13.75 -5.02
C THR A 71 12.88 -13.44 -6.24
N TYR A 72 11.76 -14.15 -6.43
CA TYR A 72 10.78 -13.80 -7.47
C TYR A 72 10.19 -12.41 -7.27
N SER A 73 9.77 -12.10 -6.04
CA SER A 73 9.14 -10.82 -5.72
C SER A 73 10.09 -9.63 -5.94
N ALA A 74 11.33 -9.74 -5.44
CA ALA A 74 12.35 -8.70 -5.60
C ALA A 74 12.65 -8.41 -7.09
N LEU A 75 12.90 -9.46 -7.88
CA LEU A 75 13.25 -9.29 -9.29
C LEU A 75 12.03 -8.94 -10.15
N GLY A 76 10.88 -9.57 -9.92
CA GLY A 76 9.67 -9.44 -10.72
C GLY A 76 9.03 -8.07 -10.60
N SER A 77 8.80 -7.59 -9.36
CA SER A 77 8.22 -6.26 -9.12
C SER A 77 9.13 -5.16 -9.67
N PHE A 78 10.42 -5.22 -9.32
CA PHE A 78 11.37 -4.22 -9.78
C PHE A 78 11.57 -4.25 -11.30
N ALA A 79 11.59 -5.43 -11.94
CA ALA A 79 11.64 -5.52 -13.40
C ALA A 79 10.44 -4.84 -14.06
N PHE A 80 9.25 -4.91 -13.47
CA PHE A 80 8.07 -4.28 -14.03
C PHE A 80 8.18 -2.75 -13.99
N TYR A 81 8.60 -2.18 -12.87
CA TYR A 81 8.63 -0.72 -12.69
C TYR A 81 9.91 -0.03 -13.18
N ALA A 82 11.08 -0.68 -13.03
CA ALA A 82 12.36 -0.05 -13.32
C ALA A 82 12.83 -0.24 -14.77
N LEU A 83 12.46 -1.35 -15.44
CA LEU A 83 12.91 -1.57 -16.81
C LEU A 83 12.08 -0.74 -17.80
N PRO A 84 12.72 -0.14 -18.82
CA PRO A 84 11.99 0.60 -19.84
C PRO A 84 11.12 -0.35 -20.68
N PRO A 85 9.88 0.06 -21.04
CA PRO A 85 9.08 -0.64 -22.02
C PRO A 85 9.66 -0.49 -23.44
N PRO A 86 9.42 -1.46 -24.36
CA PRO A 86 8.64 -2.67 -24.17
C PRO A 86 9.44 -3.82 -23.52
N GLY A 87 8.73 -4.81 -22.97
CA GLY A 87 9.30 -6.08 -22.48
C GLY A 87 9.53 -6.18 -20.97
N ASN A 88 9.39 -5.09 -20.22
CA ASN A 88 9.37 -5.09 -18.75
C ASN A 88 8.21 -5.95 -18.20
N ALA A 89 6.99 -5.74 -18.72
CA ALA A 89 5.81 -6.51 -18.34
C ALA A 89 5.96 -8.00 -18.65
N GLU A 90 6.44 -8.35 -19.85
CA GLU A 90 6.64 -9.74 -20.25
C GLU A 90 7.66 -10.45 -19.36
N LEU A 91 8.79 -9.80 -19.08
CA LEU A 91 9.83 -10.36 -18.21
C LEU A 91 9.32 -10.59 -16.79
N SER A 92 8.58 -9.63 -16.24
CA SER A 92 7.96 -9.74 -14.92
C SER A 92 6.90 -10.85 -14.88
N SER A 93 5.98 -10.89 -15.86
CA SER A 93 4.97 -11.94 -15.96
C SER A 93 5.60 -13.32 -16.06
N VAL A 94 6.67 -13.50 -16.83
CA VAL A 94 7.36 -14.80 -16.95
C VAL A 94 7.95 -15.27 -15.63
N LEU A 95 8.53 -14.37 -14.83
CA LEU A 95 9.02 -14.69 -13.49
C LEU A 95 7.88 -15.16 -12.58
N TYR A 96 6.78 -14.42 -12.52
CA TYR A 96 5.64 -14.77 -11.66
C TYR A 96 4.87 -16.00 -12.15
N MET A 97 4.79 -16.24 -13.47
CA MET A 97 4.25 -17.50 -14.01
C MET A 97 5.09 -18.70 -13.58
N ARG A 98 6.43 -18.56 -13.56
CA ARG A 98 7.31 -19.61 -13.02
C ARG A 98 7.11 -19.77 -11.52
N ALA A 99 7.00 -18.67 -10.77
CA ALA A 99 6.71 -18.69 -9.34
C ALA A 99 5.41 -19.44 -9.03
N HIS A 100 4.35 -19.16 -9.78
CA HIS A 100 3.07 -19.85 -9.66
C HIS A 100 3.20 -21.37 -9.89
N ARG A 101 3.96 -21.80 -10.90
CA ARG A 101 4.23 -23.24 -11.13
C ARG A 101 4.99 -23.91 -9.99
N GLU A 102 5.93 -23.21 -9.35
CA GLU A 102 6.71 -23.74 -8.23
C GLU A 102 5.96 -23.69 -6.88
N TYR A 103 4.91 -22.86 -6.80
CA TYR A 103 4.11 -22.58 -5.61
C TYR A 103 2.60 -22.49 -5.96
N PRO A 104 1.98 -23.61 -6.41
CA PRO A 104 0.59 -23.60 -6.88
C PRO A 104 -0.43 -23.21 -5.79
N ASP A 105 -0.11 -23.48 -4.52
CA ASP A 105 -0.97 -23.17 -3.37
C ASP A 105 -0.93 -21.68 -2.94
N VAL A 106 -0.24 -20.83 -3.69
CA VAL A 106 -0.11 -19.40 -3.40
C VAL A 106 -0.95 -18.61 -4.41
N PRO A 107 -2.19 -18.25 -4.05
CA PRO A 107 -3.14 -17.71 -5.03
C PRO A 107 -2.86 -16.25 -5.40
N TRP A 108 -1.98 -15.56 -4.66
CA TRP A 108 -1.57 -14.18 -4.92
C TRP A 108 -0.90 -13.99 -6.28
N TYR A 109 -0.28 -15.02 -6.85
CA TYR A 109 0.38 -14.90 -8.15
C TYR A 109 -0.58 -14.58 -9.29
N TYR A 110 -1.83 -15.06 -9.25
CA TYR A 110 -2.85 -14.66 -10.22
C TYR A 110 -3.17 -13.16 -10.15
N LEU A 111 -3.29 -12.62 -8.93
CA LEU A 111 -3.52 -11.19 -8.73
C LEU A 111 -2.33 -10.38 -9.24
N ILE A 112 -1.10 -10.80 -8.94
CA ILE A 112 0.13 -10.11 -9.36
C ILE A 112 0.27 -10.12 -10.89
N ILE A 113 0.08 -11.28 -11.54
CA ILE A 113 0.15 -11.40 -13.01
C ILE A 113 -0.96 -10.57 -13.66
N GLY A 114 -2.17 -10.63 -13.13
CA GLY A 114 -3.29 -9.82 -13.60
C GLY A 114 -3.04 -8.32 -13.43
N ASP A 115 -2.46 -7.87 -12.30
CA ASP A 115 -2.09 -6.47 -12.08
C ASP A 115 -1.01 -6.03 -13.09
N ILE A 116 -0.01 -6.86 -13.41
CA ILE A 116 0.96 -6.56 -14.48
C ILE A 116 0.25 -6.33 -15.82
N HIS A 117 -0.73 -7.17 -16.18
CA HIS A 117 -1.54 -6.96 -17.39
C HIS A 117 -2.37 -5.68 -17.32
N LEU A 118 -3.04 -5.45 -16.19
CA LEU A 118 -3.91 -4.28 -15.98
C LEU A 118 -3.12 -2.98 -16.14
N TYR A 119 -1.98 -2.87 -15.45
CA TYR A 119 -1.11 -1.68 -15.52
C TYR A 119 -0.33 -1.57 -16.84
N SER A 120 -0.29 -2.64 -17.64
CA SER A 120 0.18 -2.60 -19.03
C SER A 120 -0.92 -2.22 -20.03
N GLY A 121 -2.12 -1.87 -19.57
CA GLY A 121 -3.28 -1.53 -20.42
C GLY A 121 -4.00 -2.74 -21.04
N LYS A 122 -3.62 -3.96 -20.66
CA LYS A 122 -4.16 -5.24 -21.17
C LYS A 122 -5.30 -5.74 -20.29
N LYS A 123 -6.42 -5.00 -20.29
CA LYS A 123 -7.54 -5.23 -19.36
C LYS A 123 -8.24 -6.57 -19.57
N ASP A 124 -8.31 -7.05 -20.80
CA ASP A 124 -8.96 -8.33 -21.12
C ASP A 124 -8.12 -9.51 -20.62
N GLU A 125 -6.80 -9.44 -20.80
CA GLU A 125 -5.86 -10.41 -20.26
C GLU A 125 -5.84 -10.38 -18.72
N ALA A 126 -5.88 -9.19 -18.12
CA ALA A 126 -6.00 -9.05 -16.68
C ALA A 126 -7.28 -9.69 -16.15
N LEU A 127 -8.43 -9.40 -16.78
CA LEU A 127 -9.72 -9.97 -16.40
C LEU A 127 -9.73 -11.49 -16.54
N ALA A 128 -9.13 -12.04 -17.61
CA ALA A 128 -8.99 -13.48 -17.79
C ALA A 128 -8.18 -14.11 -16.66
N GLU A 129 -7.05 -13.51 -16.28
CA GLU A 129 -6.19 -13.99 -15.21
C GLU A 129 -6.89 -13.96 -13.84
N TYR A 130 -7.59 -12.87 -13.51
CA TYR A 130 -8.32 -12.78 -12.25
C TYR A 130 -9.47 -13.79 -12.16
N ARG A 131 -10.15 -14.05 -13.28
CA ARG A 131 -11.21 -15.06 -13.33
C ARG A 131 -10.67 -16.48 -13.24
N LEU A 132 -9.53 -16.73 -13.88
CA LEU A 132 -8.83 -18.01 -13.77
C LEU A 132 -8.51 -18.34 -12.31
N ALA A 133 -8.11 -17.34 -11.52
CA ALA A 133 -7.96 -17.52 -10.07
C ALA A 133 -9.24 -18.00 -9.38
N LEU A 134 -10.42 -17.47 -9.72
CA LEU A 134 -11.68 -17.89 -9.11
C LEU A 134 -12.10 -19.31 -9.53
N GLU A 135 -11.58 -19.80 -10.64
CA GLU A 135 -11.87 -21.13 -11.19
C GLU A 135 -10.88 -22.21 -10.69
N GLU A 136 -9.59 -21.88 -10.62
CA GLU A 136 -8.51 -22.85 -10.38
C GLU A 136 -7.99 -22.88 -8.93
N VAL A 137 -8.15 -21.78 -8.16
CA VAL A 137 -7.69 -21.75 -6.77
C VAL A 137 -8.61 -22.60 -5.90
N ASP A 138 -8.02 -23.42 -5.02
CA ASP A 138 -8.77 -24.17 -4.01
C ASP A 138 -9.75 -23.22 -3.27
N PRO A 139 -11.08 -23.48 -3.32
CA PRO A 139 -12.07 -22.60 -2.70
C PRO A 139 -11.85 -22.36 -1.20
N SER A 140 -11.14 -23.24 -0.50
CA SER A 140 -10.76 -23.06 0.90
C SER A 140 -9.77 -21.92 1.14
N LEU A 141 -9.03 -21.49 0.12
CA LEU A 141 -8.12 -20.34 0.14
C LEU A 141 -8.83 -19.02 -0.19
N LEU A 142 -9.98 -19.09 -0.87
CA LEU A 142 -10.83 -17.94 -1.22
C LEU A 142 -11.82 -17.58 -0.11
N THR A 143 -11.30 -17.38 1.11
CA THR A 143 -12.13 -17.08 2.29
C THR A 143 -12.79 -15.70 2.23
N ARG A 144 -13.71 -15.44 3.17
CA ARG A 144 -14.37 -14.13 3.32
C ARG A 144 -13.61 -13.14 4.20
N ASP A 145 -12.40 -13.47 4.64
CA ASP A 145 -11.65 -12.62 5.54
C ASP A 145 -10.97 -11.46 4.78
N SER A 146 -10.72 -10.33 5.45
CA SER A 146 -10.15 -9.13 4.83
C SER A 146 -8.75 -9.35 4.23
N THR A 147 -8.06 -10.40 4.67
CA THR A 147 -6.73 -10.80 4.21
C THR A 147 -6.76 -11.81 3.06
N SER A 148 -7.95 -12.23 2.58
CA SER A 148 -8.05 -13.16 1.45
C SER A 148 -7.82 -12.45 0.12
N VAL A 149 -7.09 -13.10 -0.79
CA VAL A 149 -6.92 -12.66 -2.19
C VAL A 149 -8.26 -12.47 -2.90
N HIS A 150 -9.29 -13.22 -2.50
CA HIS A 150 -10.63 -13.20 -3.10
C HIS A 150 -11.21 -11.78 -3.15
N ARG A 151 -11.06 -11.03 -2.05
CA ARG A 151 -11.50 -9.64 -1.94
C ARG A 151 -10.90 -8.74 -3.02
N TYR A 152 -9.61 -8.89 -3.28
CA TYR A 152 -8.86 -8.06 -4.23
C TYR A 152 -9.22 -8.43 -5.66
N LEU A 153 -9.37 -9.72 -5.95
CA LEU A 153 -9.85 -10.23 -7.25
C LEU A 153 -11.22 -9.65 -7.58
N LEU A 154 -12.19 -9.74 -6.67
CA LEU A 154 -13.53 -9.20 -6.87
C LEU A 154 -13.52 -7.70 -7.14
N LYS A 155 -12.71 -6.94 -6.40
CA LYS A 155 -12.55 -5.50 -6.62
C LYS A 155 -11.97 -5.20 -8.01
N ARG A 156 -10.94 -5.91 -8.46
CA ARG A 156 -10.36 -5.73 -9.82
C ARG A 156 -11.38 -6.10 -10.91
N ILE A 157 -12.03 -7.25 -10.76
CA ILE A 157 -13.03 -7.76 -11.70
C ILE A 157 -14.21 -6.78 -11.83
N ALA A 158 -14.78 -6.34 -10.70
CA ALA A 158 -15.91 -5.41 -10.68
C ALA A 158 -15.57 -4.09 -11.39
N ASN A 159 -14.40 -3.54 -11.11
CA ASN A 159 -13.93 -2.30 -11.71
C ASN A 159 -13.69 -2.42 -13.23
N ILE A 160 -13.12 -3.54 -13.70
CA ILE A 160 -12.96 -3.78 -15.14
C ILE A 160 -14.33 -3.92 -15.83
N TYR A 161 -15.27 -4.68 -15.26
CA TYR A 161 -16.61 -4.80 -15.84
C TYR A 161 -17.35 -3.46 -15.88
N TYR A 162 -17.23 -2.66 -14.83
CA TYR A 162 -17.79 -1.30 -14.80
C TYR A 162 -17.26 -0.45 -15.95
N GLU A 163 -15.94 -0.45 -16.15
CA GLU A 163 -15.30 0.32 -17.23
C GLU A 163 -15.70 -0.19 -18.63
N LYS A 164 -16.04 -1.48 -18.76
CA LYS A 164 -16.60 -2.09 -19.97
C LYS A 164 -18.11 -1.86 -20.12
N SER A 165 -18.74 -1.12 -19.20
CA SER A 165 -20.20 -0.91 -19.13
C SER A 165 -21.03 -2.19 -18.99
N ASP A 166 -20.40 -3.29 -18.53
CA ASP A 166 -21.12 -4.50 -18.13
C ASP A 166 -21.57 -4.36 -16.67
N PHE A 167 -22.61 -3.54 -16.48
CA PHE A 167 -23.10 -3.20 -15.16
C PHE A 167 -23.68 -4.40 -14.40
N ALA A 168 -24.17 -5.42 -15.11
CA ALA A 168 -24.65 -6.66 -14.51
C ALA A 168 -23.50 -7.44 -13.85
N ALA A 169 -22.42 -7.66 -14.60
CA ALA A 169 -21.24 -8.35 -14.07
C ALA A 169 -20.53 -7.52 -12.98
N ALA A 170 -20.45 -6.19 -13.16
CA ALA A 170 -19.88 -5.29 -12.16
C ALA A 170 -20.67 -5.33 -10.83
N ALA A 171 -22.00 -5.19 -10.89
CA ALA A 171 -22.85 -5.25 -9.70
C ALA A 171 -22.74 -6.61 -9.00
N GLY A 172 -22.71 -7.72 -9.75
CA GLY A 172 -22.54 -9.06 -9.17
C GLY A 172 -21.23 -9.22 -8.38
N ALA A 173 -20.11 -8.75 -8.95
CA ALA A 173 -18.81 -8.81 -8.27
C ALA A 173 -18.75 -7.87 -7.04
N PHE A 174 -19.34 -6.67 -7.11
CA PHE A 174 -19.44 -5.78 -5.95
C PHE A 174 -20.36 -6.32 -4.85
N GLU A 175 -21.45 -6.99 -5.19
CA GLU A 175 -22.31 -7.68 -4.22
C GLU A 175 -21.56 -8.78 -3.48
N GLU A 176 -20.76 -9.56 -4.20
CA GLU A 176 -19.92 -10.59 -3.58
C GLU A 176 -18.86 -9.95 -2.68
N PHE A 177 -18.23 -8.86 -3.13
CA PHE A 177 -17.28 -8.10 -2.31
C PHE A 177 -17.93 -7.55 -1.03
N ARG A 178 -19.16 -7.04 -1.12
CA ARG A 178 -19.95 -6.57 0.03
C ARG A 178 -20.24 -7.67 1.05
N ARG A 179 -20.25 -8.94 0.63
CA ARG A 179 -20.39 -10.09 1.53
C ARG A 179 -19.08 -10.42 2.26
N MET A 180 -17.95 -9.78 1.99
CA MET A 180 -16.70 -10.03 2.73
C MET A 180 -16.74 -9.48 4.16
N LYS A 181 -16.02 -10.10 5.10
CA LYS A 181 -15.89 -9.59 6.47
C LYS A 181 -15.06 -8.30 6.47
N ALA A 182 -15.43 -7.35 7.32
CA ALA A 182 -14.75 -6.05 7.43
C ALA A 182 -14.56 -5.38 6.05
N TYR A 183 -15.58 -5.46 5.18
CA TYR A 183 -15.55 -4.77 3.90
C TYR A 183 -15.64 -3.26 4.12
N SER A 184 -14.82 -2.52 3.37
CA SER A 184 -14.93 -1.08 3.20
C SER A 184 -14.81 -0.83 1.72
N PHE A 185 -15.76 -0.09 1.16
CA PHE A 185 -15.62 0.41 -0.19
C PHE A 185 -14.71 1.62 -0.16
N TYR A 186 -13.81 1.71 -1.14
CA TYR A 186 -13.33 3.04 -1.52
C TYR A 186 -14.53 3.81 -2.09
N VAL A 187 -14.53 5.13 -1.95
CA VAL A 187 -15.62 5.96 -2.48
C VAL A 187 -15.78 5.75 -3.98
N THR A 188 -14.68 5.57 -4.71
CA THR A 188 -14.67 5.21 -6.12
C THR A 188 -15.41 3.89 -6.40
N ASP A 189 -15.09 2.82 -5.67
CA ASP A 189 -15.77 1.52 -5.79
C ASP A 189 -17.26 1.62 -5.43
N CYS A 190 -17.59 2.35 -4.35
CA CYS A 190 -18.97 2.60 -3.92
C CYS A 190 -19.76 3.31 -5.03
N ASN A 191 -19.20 4.38 -5.59
CA ASN A 191 -19.83 5.13 -6.66
C ASN A 191 -20.06 4.25 -7.89
N ARG A 192 -19.06 3.45 -8.28
CA ARG A 192 -19.16 2.51 -9.41
C ARG A 192 -20.23 1.44 -9.17
N TYR A 193 -20.35 0.94 -7.94
CA TYR A 193 -21.38 -0.03 -7.59
C TYR A 193 -22.78 0.59 -7.64
N VAL A 194 -22.96 1.77 -7.07
CA VAL A 194 -24.20 2.55 -7.09
C VAL A 194 -24.63 2.85 -8.53
N ASP A 195 -23.69 3.27 -9.38
CA ASP A 195 -23.93 3.53 -10.80
C ASP A 195 -24.32 2.26 -11.54
N SER A 196 -23.70 1.12 -11.22
CA SER A 196 -24.06 -0.19 -11.80
C SER A 196 -25.49 -0.59 -11.42
N LEU A 197 -25.87 -0.43 -10.15
CA LEU A 197 -27.22 -0.73 -9.67
C LEU A 197 -28.27 0.18 -10.33
N ALA A 198 -27.99 1.48 -10.41
CA ALA A 198 -28.88 2.44 -11.06
C ALA A 198 -29.08 2.15 -12.56
N ALA A 199 -28.01 1.73 -13.26
CA ALA A 199 -28.08 1.31 -14.66
C ALA A 199 -28.96 0.06 -14.86
N LEU A 200 -29.07 -0.79 -13.85
CA LEU A 200 -29.96 -1.97 -13.82
C LEU A 200 -31.38 -1.67 -13.30
N GLY A 201 -31.68 -0.40 -13.00
CA GLY A 201 -32.98 0.01 -12.44
C GLY A 201 -33.17 -0.34 -10.96
N ARG A 202 -32.10 -0.72 -10.25
CA ARG A 202 -32.10 -1.10 -8.83
C ARG A 202 -31.82 0.10 -7.93
N TYR A 203 -32.71 1.10 -7.98
CA TYR A 203 -32.50 2.39 -7.30
C TYR A 203 -32.54 2.30 -5.78
N ASP A 204 -33.41 1.46 -5.23
CA ASP A 204 -33.51 1.22 -3.79
C ASP A 204 -32.21 0.61 -3.24
N ASP A 205 -31.70 -0.43 -3.91
CA ASP A 205 -30.40 -1.03 -3.55
C ASP A 205 -29.26 0.00 -3.63
N ALA A 206 -29.29 0.89 -4.63
CA ALA A 206 -28.25 1.88 -4.84
C ALA A 206 -28.23 2.94 -3.71
N VAL A 207 -29.39 3.45 -3.29
CA VAL A 207 -29.46 4.40 -2.17
C VAL A 207 -29.10 3.72 -0.85
N GLU A 208 -29.50 2.46 -0.63
CA GLU A 208 -29.11 1.70 0.56
C GLU A 208 -27.59 1.56 0.68
N VAL A 209 -26.91 1.26 -0.43
CA VAL A 209 -25.44 1.18 -0.47
C VAL A 209 -24.80 2.53 -0.13
N LEU A 210 -25.33 3.64 -0.67
CA LEU A 210 -24.85 4.98 -0.32
C LEU A 210 -25.02 5.27 1.16
N MET A 211 -26.20 5.00 1.71
CA MET A 211 -26.52 5.26 3.11
C MET A 211 -25.64 4.44 4.05
N GLU A 212 -25.45 3.14 3.79
CA GLU A 212 -24.58 2.30 4.60
C GLU A 212 -23.13 2.83 4.64
N ASN A 213 -22.60 3.30 3.50
CA ASN A 213 -21.26 3.87 3.47
C ASN A 213 -21.19 5.26 4.12
N LEU A 214 -22.25 6.07 4.02
CA LEU A 214 -22.35 7.37 4.67
C LEU A 214 -22.48 7.25 6.20
N GLU A 215 -23.12 6.21 6.71
CA GLU A 215 -23.15 5.92 8.14
C GLU A 215 -21.74 5.61 8.68
N LYS A 216 -20.94 4.87 7.90
CA LYS A 216 -19.55 4.55 8.25
C LYS A 216 -18.62 5.76 8.10
N MET A 217 -18.84 6.59 7.09
CA MET A 217 -17.97 7.70 6.69
C MET A 217 -18.75 9.02 6.49
N PRO A 218 -19.42 9.56 7.53
CA PRO A 218 -20.39 10.65 7.37
C PRO A 218 -19.78 11.98 6.91
N ASN A 219 -18.47 12.14 7.08
CA ASN A 219 -17.77 13.37 6.71
C ASN A 219 -17.12 13.33 5.32
N LYS A 220 -17.12 12.17 4.64
CA LYS A 220 -16.41 11.96 3.38
C LYS A 220 -17.09 12.74 2.24
N GLY A 221 -16.47 13.85 1.85
CA GLY A 221 -17.03 14.81 0.90
C GLY A 221 -17.50 14.19 -0.42
N PRO A 222 -16.66 13.42 -1.14
CA PRO A 222 -17.04 12.81 -2.41
C PRO A 222 -18.23 11.85 -2.31
N LEU A 223 -18.37 11.12 -1.19
CA LEU A 223 -19.51 10.23 -0.98
C LEU A 223 -20.81 11.01 -0.73
N ARG A 224 -20.75 12.10 0.04
CA ARG A 224 -21.91 13.01 0.22
C ARG A 224 -22.33 13.64 -1.09
N ALA A 225 -21.36 14.09 -1.91
CA ALA A 225 -21.64 14.64 -3.23
C ALA A 225 -22.34 13.61 -4.12
N LYS A 226 -21.87 12.35 -4.12
CA LYS A 226 -22.52 11.26 -4.86
C LYS A 226 -23.97 11.05 -4.42
N PHE A 227 -24.26 11.10 -3.13
CA PHE A 227 -25.63 10.98 -2.64
C PHE A 227 -26.54 12.11 -3.13
N VAL A 228 -26.07 13.37 -3.07
CA VAL A 228 -26.84 14.50 -3.59
C VAL A 228 -27.13 14.34 -5.08
N GLU A 229 -26.09 14.06 -5.87
CA GLU A 229 -26.22 13.81 -7.32
C GLU A 229 -27.22 12.67 -7.61
N PHE A 230 -27.14 11.58 -6.85
CA PHE A 230 -28.03 10.43 -7.01
C PHE A 230 -29.49 10.79 -6.71
N MET A 231 -29.74 11.47 -5.59
CA MET A 231 -31.10 11.84 -5.18
C MET A 231 -31.69 12.91 -6.10
N GLU A 232 -30.91 13.90 -6.56
CA GLU A 232 -31.36 14.88 -7.56
C GLU A 232 -31.83 14.21 -8.87
N ARG A 233 -31.24 13.07 -9.22
CA ARG A 233 -31.52 12.37 -10.47
C ARG A 233 -32.60 11.30 -10.36
N TYR A 234 -32.73 10.65 -9.20
CA TYR A 234 -33.52 9.42 -9.04
C TYR A 234 -34.50 9.44 -7.86
N SER A 235 -34.71 10.57 -7.19
CA SER A 235 -35.63 10.63 -6.03
C SER A 235 -37.05 10.15 -6.34
N ASP A 236 -37.53 10.33 -7.58
CA ASP A 236 -38.85 9.88 -8.03
C ASP A 236 -38.94 8.36 -8.25
N ARG A 237 -37.80 7.67 -8.29
CA ARG A 237 -37.68 6.22 -8.53
C ARG A 237 -37.27 5.43 -7.30
N VAL A 238 -36.97 6.10 -6.20
CA VAL A 238 -36.56 5.52 -4.92
C VAL A 238 -37.79 5.42 -4.02
N SER A 239 -37.92 4.27 -3.36
CA SER A 239 -38.97 3.96 -2.40
C SER A 239 -38.60 4.54 -1.03
N GLY A 240 -39.04 5.77 -0.76
CA GLY A 240 -38.94 6.39 0.57
C GLY A 240 -38.18 7.72 0.59
N GLU A 241 -38.04 8.28 1.78
CA GLU A 241 -37.33 9.55 2.01
C GLU A 241 -35.97 9.26 2.65
N PHE A 242 -34.92 9.76 2.01
CA PHE A 242 -33.53 9.60 2.45
C PHE A 242 -32.89 10.97 2.61
N GLU A 243 -32.25 11.19 3.75
CA GLU A 243 -31.54 12.43 4.04
C GLU A 243 -30.07 12.15 4.32
N LEU A 244 -29.22 13.12 3.99
CA LEU A 244 -27.81 13.05 4.33
C LEU A 244 -27.62 13.01 5.85
N PRO A 245 -26.82 12.07 6.39
CA PRO A 245 -26.50 12.10 7.81
C PRO A 245 -25.74 13.39 8.16
N PRO A 246 -25.86 13.90 9.40
CA PRO A 246 -25.11 15.06 9.83
C PRO A 246 -23.61 14.77 9.81
N ARG A 247 -22.79 15.80 9.55
CA ARG A 247 -21.34 15.70 9.75
C ARG A 247 -21.07 15.49 11.25
N THR A 248 -20.18 14.57 11.58
CA THR A 248 -19.80 14.27 12.96
C THR A 248 -18.51 14.98 13.39
N LEU A 249 -17.79 15.57 12.43
CA LEU A 249 -16.55 16.29 12.68
C LEU A 249 -16.75 17.80 12.49
N PRO A 250 -16.18 18.63 13.38
CA PRO A 250 -16.29 20.07 13.26
C PRO A 250 -15.50 20.59 12.05
N GLU A 251 -16.04 21.64 11.41
CA GLU A 251 -15.31 22.37 10.39
C GLU A 251 -14.12 23.12 11.02
N ARG A 252 -12.92 22.97 10.44
CA ARG A 252 -11.71 23.63 10.93
C ARG A 252 -11.49 24.92 10.16
N LYS A 253 -11.49 26.05 10.88
CA LYS A 253 -11.28 27.39 10.32
C LYS A 253 -9.86 27.87 10.59
N GLY A 254 -9.32 28.70 9.70
CA GLY A 254 -8.01 29.31 9.86
C GLY A 254 -6.84 28.34 9.67
N LEU A 255 -7.07 27.23 8.97
CA LEU A 255 -5.97 26.37 8.51
C LEU A 255 -5.25 27.03 7.33
N PRO A 256 -3.93 26.80 7.18
CA PRO A 256 -3.20 27.20 5.99
C PRO A 256 -3.81 26.55 4.72
N GLU A 257 -3.47 27.09 3.55
CA GLU A 257 -3.86 26.47 2.30
C GLU A 257 -3.11 25.13 2.15
N ARG A 258 -3.85 24.07 1.82
CA ARG A 258 -3.32 22.70 1.67
C ARG A 258 -3.65 22.25 0.26
N ILE A 259 -2.61 22.00 -0.52
CA ILE A 259 -2.72 21.69 -1.95
C ILE A 259 -2.24 20.25 -2.13
N PRO A 260 -3.17 19.28 -2.30
CA PRO A 260 -2.81 17.94 -2.71
C PRO A 260 -2.20 17.97 -4.11
N VAL A 261 -1.04 17.35 -4.26
CA VAL A 261 -0.32 17.27 -5.52
C VAL A 261 -0.45 15.85 -6.04
N GLU A 262 -1.18 15.70 -7.16
CA GLU A 262 -1.40 14.41 -7.80
C GLU A 262 -0.11 13.87 -8.43
N THR A 263 0.12 12.57 -8.25
CA THR A 263 1.25 11.83 -8.81
C THR A 263 0.77 10.66 -9.67
N GLY A 264 1.71 10.02 -10.35
CA GLY A 264 1.52 8.63 -10.77
C GLY A 264 1.55 7.68 -9.57
N ILE A 265 1.51 6.37 -9.83
CA ILE A 265 1.82 5.39 -8.79
C ILE A 265 3.32 5.48 -8.53
N VAL A 266 3.70 5.91 -7.33
CA VAL A 266 5.08 5.96 -6.88
C VAL A 266 5.48 4.56 -6.40
N THR A 267 6.65 4.11 -6.83
CA THR A 267 7.12 2.73 -6.66
C THR A 267 8.50 2.64 -6.04
N GLU A 268 8.97 1.43 -5.77
CA GLU A 268 10.34 1.19 -5.32
C GLU A 268 11.41 1.63 -6.34
N ALA A 269 11.04 1.80 -7.62
CA ALA A 269 11.93 2.30 -8.66
C ALA A 269 12.15 3.83 -8.59
N ASP A 270 11.25 4.56 -7.94
CA ASP A 270 11.28 6.03 -7.87
C ASP A 270 12.10 6.54 -6.67
N ASP A 271 12.83 7.64 -6.80
CA ASP A 271 13.42 8.36 -5.67
C ASP A 271 12.45 9.45 -5.18
N MET A 272 12.05 9.38 -3.92
CA MET A 272 11.04 10.31 -3.37
C MET A 272 11.46 11.78 -3.46
N VAL A 273 12.76 12.09 -3.35
CA VAL A 273 13.26 13.47 -3.46
C VAL A 273 13.10 13.98 -4.89
N GLU A 274 13.39 13.13 -5.88
CA GLU A 274 13.19 13.43 -7.29
C GLU A 274 11.70 13.62 -7.62
N VAL A 275 10.82 12.76 -7.09
CA VAL A 275 9.36 12.88 -7.24
C VAL A 275 8.87 14.21 -6.67
N VAL A 276 9.31 14.61 -5.46
CA VAL A 276 8.95 15.92 -4.90
C VAL A 276 9.43 17.05 -5.80
N ARG A 277 10.70 17.02 -6.22
CA ARG A 277 11.28 18.07 -7.06
C ARG A 277 10.52 18.24 -8.37
N GLU A 278 10.17 17.13 -9.03
CA GLU A 278 9.40 17.15 -10.28
C GLU A 278 7.98 17.68 -10.05
N LYS A 279 7.26 17.11 -9.07
CA LYS A 279 5.82 17.36 -8.89
C LYS A 279 5.49 18.69 -8.24
N THR A 280 6.44 19.27 -7.51
CA THR A 280 6.27 20.60 -6.89
C THR A 280 6.80 21.74 -7.76
N SER A 281 7.56 21.43 -8.82
CA SER A 281 8.11 22.42 -9.74
C SER A 281 6.99 23.24 -10.40
N GLY A 282 7.08 24.57 -10.28
CA GLY A 282 6.07 25.50 -10.83
C GLY A 282 4.79 25.65 -10.01
N ILE A 283 4.62 24.86 -8.93
CA ILE A 283 3.47 24.95 -8.01
C ILE A 283 3.90 25.55 -6.66
N ALA A 284 5.04 25.11 -6.14
CA ALA A 284 5.58 25.55 -4.86
C ALA A 284 6.07 27.02 -4.92
N ARG A 285 5.88 27.72 -3.80
CA ARG A 285 6.30 29.11 -3.59
C ARG A 285 7.28 29.20 -2.42
N PRO A 286 8.11 30.26 -2.35
CA PRO A 286 8.96 30.50 -1.19
C PRO A 286 8.13 30.54 0.11
N GLY A 287 8.52 29.73 1.09
CA GLY A 287 7.81 29.58 2.37
C GLY A 287 6.77 28.46 2.40
N ASP A 288 6.48 27.79 1.28
CA ASP A 288 5.68 26.57 1.29
C ASP A 288 6.45 25.42 1.99
N LEU A 289 5.71 24.56 2.68
CA LEU A 289 6.20 23.33 3.28
C LEU A 289 5.63 22.11 2.53
N VAL A 290 6.44 21.08 2.35
CA VAL A 290 6.04 19.80 1.75
C VAL A 290 5.77 18.78 2.84
N ALA A 291 4.56 18.22 2.88
CA ALA A 291 4.25 17.04 3.69
C ALA A 291 4.14 15.81 2.78
N LEU A 292 4.86 14.75 3.15
CA LEU A 292 4.91 13.49 2.39
C LEU A 292 4.22 12.38 3.17
N ALA A 293 3.45 11.55 2.45
CA ALA A 293 2.89 10.33 3.01
C ALA A 293 4.02 9.36 3.44
N GLU A 294 3.93 8.88 4.68
CA GLU A 294 4.86 7.91 5.27
C GLU A 294 4.98 6.64 4.43
N SER A 295 3.84 6.03 4.09
CA SER A 295 3.80 4.73 3.40
C SER A 295 4.38 4.81 1.99
N VAL A 296 4.14 5.91 1.27
CA VAL A 296 4.71 6.13 -0.06
C VAL A 296 6.22 6.40 0.01
N THR A 297 6.66 7.13 1.03
CA THR A 297 8.10 7.29 1.30
C THR A 297 8.75 5.92 1.55
N ALA A 298 8.12 5.06 2.36
CA ALA A 298 8.57 3.70 2.62
C ALA A 298 8.59 2.80 1.37
N ILE A 299 7.60 2.93 0.47
CA ILE A 299 7.57 2.21 -0.81
C ILE A 299 8.83 2.54 -1.64
N THR A 300 9.18 3.82 -1.77
CA THR A 300 10.41 4.21 -2.49
C THR A 300 11.68 3.63 -1.85
N GLU A 301 11.67 3.36 -0.55
CA GLU A 301 12.79 2.73 0.15
C GLU A 301 12.87 1.20 0.00
N GLY A 302 11.93 0.61 -0.76
CA GLY A 302 11.79 -0.84 -0.94
C GLY A 302 11.29 -1.54 0.33
N ARG A 303 10.38 -0.89 1.07
CA ARG A 303 9.87 -1.39 2.37
C ARG A 303 8.45 -1.93 2.33
N ALA A 304 7.84 -2.00 1.16
CA ALA A 304 6.61 -2.75 0.91
C ALA A 304 6.96 -4.23 0.71
N ILE A 305 6.43 -5.11 1.56
CA ILE A 305 6.66 -6.55 1.51
C ILE A 305 5.39 -7.20 0.97
N SER A 306 5.51 -7.85 -0.18
CA SER A 306 4.37 -8.49 -0.84
C SER A 306 3.97 -9.78 -0.12
N VAL A 307 2.66 -9.99 0.07
CA VAL A 307 2.11 -11.00 0.98
C VAL A 307 2.42 -12.44 0.60
N GLU A 308 2.65 -12.73 -0.68
CA GLU A 308 3.07 -14.05 -1.18
C GLU A 308 4.43 -14.48 -0.60
N THR A 309 5.26 -13.51 -0.20
CA THR A 309 6.58 -13.76 0.38
C THR A 309 6.58 -13.93 1.90
N ILE A 310 5.47 -13.57 2.56
CA ILE A 310 5.36 -13.56 4.01
C ILE A 310 4.86 -14.94 4.45
N GLU A 311 5.60 -15.56 5.38
CA GLU A 311 5.21 -16.85 5.96
C GLU A 311 4.95 -16.67 7.47
N PRO A 312 3.69 -16.37 7.86
CA PRO A 312 3.36 -16.14 9.26
C PRO A 312 3.72 -17.32 10.14
N SER A 313 4.62 -17.10 11.10
CA SER A 313 4.98 -18.10 12.09
C SER A 313 3.83 -18.36 13.05
N PHE A 314 3.84 -19.52 13.72
CA PHE A 314 2.87 -19.82 14.78
C PHE A 314 2.79 -18.71 15.85
N VAL A 315 3.92 -18.10 16.17
CA VAL A 315 3.96 -16.96 17.12
C VAL A 315 3.25 -15.75 16.52
N ALA A 316 3.55 -15.36 15.28
CA ALA A 316 2.87 -14.26 14.62
C ALA A 316 1.35 -14.44 14.61
N THR A 317 0.87 -15.63 14.21
CA THR A 317 -0.56 -15.94 14.17
C THR A 317 -1.24 -15.84 15.55
N ARG A 318 -0.58 -16.32 16.61
CA ARG A 318 -1.14 -16.24 17.98
C ARG A 318 -1.15 -14.81 18.50
N LEU A 319 -0.10 -14.05 18.26
CA LEU A 319 -0.02 -12.65 18.71
C LEU A 319 -1.01 -11.77 17.96
N ALA A 320 -1.11 -11.93 16.64
CA ALA A 320 -2.10 -11.25 15.79
C ALA A 320 -3.53 -11.48 16.30
N ALA A 321 -3.89 -12.73 16.60
CA ALA A 321 -5.21 -13.06 17.15
C ALA A 321 -5.49 -12.39 18.50
N MET A 322 -4.47 -12.12 19.33
CA MET A 322 -4.64 -11.38 20.59
C MET A 322 -4.89 -9.89 20.36
N VAL A 323 -4.21 -9.29 19.38
CA VAL A 323 -4.40 -7.89 18.98
C VAL A 323 -5.78 -7.70 18.35
N GLN A 324 -6.16 -8.59 17.43
CA GLN A 324 -7.45 -8.55 16.73
C GLN A 324 -8.66 -8.61 17.69
N LYS A 325 -8.56 -9.35 18.80
CA LYS A 325 -9.58 -9.38 19.85
C LYS A 325 -9.82 -8.02 20.51
N ARG A 326 -8.83 -7.12 20.50
CA ARG A 326 -8.93 -5.78 21.09
C ARG A 326 -9.34 -4.73 20.06
N SER A 327 -8.85 -4.85 18.82
CA SER A 327 -9.19 -3.98 17.71
C SER A 327 -9.20 -4.76 16.40
N GLN A 328 -10.36 -4.88 15.77
CA GLN A 328 -10.53 -5.64 14.53
C GLN A 328 -9.73 -5.06 13.34
N MET A 329 -9.41 -3.77 13.39
CA MET A 329 -8.71 -3.03 12.32
C MET A 329 -7.28 -2.62 12.71
N ALA A 330 -6.72 -3.18 13.78
CA ALA A 330 -5.32 -2.91 14.10
C ALA A 330 -4.41 -3.54 13.03
N PRO A 331 -3.39 -2.81 12.51
CA PRO A 331 -2.46 -3.37 11.52
C PRO A 331 -1.74 -4.64 11.99
N LEU A 332 -1.38 -4.70 13.27
CA LEU A 332 -0.78 -5.88 13.89
C LEU A 332 -1.81 -6.98 14.25
N GLY A 333 -3.06 -6.81 13.84
CA GLY A 333 -4.14 -7.78 14.00
C GLY A 333 -4.11 -8.90 12.95
N SER A 334 -3.42 -8.71 11.82
CA SER A 334 -3.19 -9.80 10.86
C SER A 334 -1.91 -10.58 11.16
N PRO A 335 -1.88 -11.88 10.84
CA PRO A 335 -0.65 -12.67 10.93
C PRO A 335 0.49 -12.15 10.03
N HIS A 336 0.17 -11.55 8.87
CA HIS A 336 1.15 -11.00 7.94
C HIS A 336 1.83 -9.76 8.54
N GLY A 337 1.05 -8.77 8.96
CA GLY A 337 1.57 -7.57 9.63
C GLY A 337 2.38 -7.89 10.88
N MET A 338 1.88 -8.82 11.72
CA MET A 338 2.62 -9.27 12.91
C MET A 338 3.94 -9.97 12.56
N GLN A 339 3.98 -10.80 11.50
CA GLN A 339 5.20 -11.47 11.08
C GLN A 339 6.24 -10.45 10.58
N VAL A 340 5.83 -9.46 9.79
CA VAL A 340 6.73 -8.38 9.34
C VAL A 340 7.24 -7.55 10.51
N ALA A 341 6.39 -7.24 11.50
CA ALA A 341 6.83 -6.55 12.72
C ALA A 341 7.87 -7.39 13.49
N ILE A 342 7.66 -8.70 13.59
CA ILE A 342 8.62 -9.64 14.20
C ILE A 342 9.94 -9.65 13.43
N ASP A 343 9.91 -9.64 12.11
CA ASP A 343 11.11 -9.66 11.28
C ASP A 343 11.89 -8.34 11.35
N GLU A 344 11.18 -7.21 11.52
CA GLU A 344 11.78 -5.88 11.64
C GLU A 344 12.47 -5.65 12.99
N VAL A 345 11.81 -5.94 14.13
CA VAL A 345 12.35 -5.62 15.46
C VAL A 345 12.82 -6.84 16.25
N GLY A 346 12.54 -8.04 15.77
CA GLY A 346 12.85 -9.29 16.44
C GLY A 346 11.79 -9.72 17.45
N ARG A 347 11.60 -11.04 17.53
CA ARG A 347 10.59 -11.70 18.39
C ARG A 347 10.63 -11.24 19.84
N GLY A 348 11.82 -11.09 20.42
CA GLY A 348 11.99 -10.69 21.81
C GLY A 348 11.44 -9.29 22.10
N ARG A 349 11.65 -8.33 21.20
CA ARG A 349 11.14 -6.95 21.36
C ARG A 349 9.62 -6.91 21.23
N VAL A 350 9.03 -7.65 20.29
CA VAL A 350 7.57 -7.74 20.14
C VAL A 350 6.94 -8.32 21.41
N LEU A 351 7.53 -9.37 21.99
CA LEU A 351 7.05 -9.95 23.26
C LEU A 351 7.15 -8.96 24.43
N LEU A 352 8.24 -8.20 24.53
CA LEU A 352 8.37 -7.13 25.52
C LEU A 352 7.32 -6.02 25.31
N GLY A 353 7.06 -5.67 24.05
CA GLY A 353 5.95 -4.79 23.66
C GLY A 353 4.63 -5.26 24.24
N LEU A 354 4.30 -6.54 24.11
CA LEU A 354 3.06 -7.09 24.65
C LEU A 354 2.96 -6.96 26.18
N VAL A 355 4.07 -7.13 26.90
CA VAL A 355 4.11 -6.87 28.36
C VAL A 355 3.77 -5.40 28.64
N GLY A 356 4.31 -4.46 27.85
CA GLY A 356 3.94 -3.04 27.91
C GLY A 356 2.45 -2.80 27.62
N GLY A 357 1.90 -3.43 26.59
CA GLY A 357 0.47 -3.32 26.25
C GLY A 357 -0.48 -3.98 27.27
N LEU A 358 0.00 -4.95 28.04
CA LEU A 358 -0.71 -5.51 29.19
C LEU A 358 -0.65 -4.56 30.39
N TYR A 359 0.52 -3.96 30.65
CA TYR A 359 0.68 -2.94 31.67
C TYR A 359 -0.24 -1.73 31.41
N ASP A 360 -0.31 -1.28 30.15
CA ASP A 360 -1.26 -0.25 29.69
C ASP A 360 -2.71 -0.61 30.03
N ALA A 361 -3.12 -1.85 29.77
CA ALA A 361 -4.48 -2.29 30.05
C ALA A 361 -4.81 -2.27 31.56
N VAL A 362 -3.84 -2.60 32.42
CA VAL A 362 -4.02 -2.60 33.89
C VAL A 362 -3.99 -1.18 34.46
N THR A 363 -3.09 -0.34 33.96
CA THR A 363 -2.90 1.04 34.47
C THR A 363 -3.75 2.09 33.77
N ARG A 364 -4.52 1.69 32.74
CA ARG A 364 -5.19 2.59 31.80
C ARG A 364 -4.22 3.55 31.08
N GLY A 365 -2.95 3.14 30.97
CA GLY A 365 -1.92 3.80 30.17
C GLY A 365 -2.12 3.59 28.67
N LYS A 366 -1.30 4.25 27.85
CA LYS A 366 -1.24 4.08 26.40
C LYS A 366 0.21 4.15 25.91
N GLY A 367 0.54 3.36 24.90
CA GLY A 367 1.77 3.51 24.11
C GLY A 367 3.00 2.74 24.61
N HIS A 368 2.92 2.02 25.73
CA HIS A 368 4.06 1.24 26.24
C HIS A 368 4.40 0.07 25.32
N PHE A 369 3.42 -0.46 24.57
CA PHE A 369 3.69 -1.47 23.54
C PHE A 369 4.74 -0.98 22.53
N TYR A 370 4.51 0.18 21.91
CA TYR A 370 5.41 0.72 20.89
C TYR A 370 6.71 1.22 21.48
N SER A 371 6.69 1.77 22.70
CA SER A 371 7.92 2.17 23.40
C SER A 371 8.88 0.99 23.63
N LEU A 372 8.37 -0.20 23.93
CA LEU A 372 9.18 -1.39 24.20
C LEU A 372 9.48 -2.20 22.93
N ALA A 373 8.48 -2.40 22.06
CA ALA A 373 8.65 -3.09 20.78
C ALA A 373 9.59 -2.30 19.84
N GLY A 374 9.52 -0.98 19.89
CA GLY A 374 10.23 -0.04 19.02
C GLY A 374 9.26 0.66 18.07
N MET A 375 9.53 1.94 17.80
CA MET A 375 8.63 2.81 17.03
C MET A 375 8.33 2.29 15.62
N GLN A 376 9.26 1.56 15.00
CA GLN A 376 9.04 0.91 13.69
C GLN A 376 7.86 -0.07 13.69
N THR A 377 7.51 -0.68 14.84
CA THR A 377 6.30 -1.53 14.93
C THR A 377 5.00 -0.74 14.90
N ALA A 378 5.02 0.56 15.26
CA ALA A 378 3.85 1.44 15.16
C ALA A 378 3.55 1.85 13.72
N LEU A 379 4.58 1.81 12.86
CA LEU A 379 4.56 2.20 11.46
C LEU A 379 4.37 1.02 10.51
N VAL A 380 4.09 -0.18 11.03
CA VAL A 380 3.73 -1.31 10.17
C VAL A 380 2.28 -1.12 9.76
N ASP A 381 2.08 -0.82 8.48
CA ASP A 381 0.77 -0.78 7.86
C ASP A 381 0.47 -2.13 7.19
N ASP A 382 -0.74 -2.61 7.43
CA ASP A 382 -1.15 -3.95 7.04
C ASP A 382 -1.79 -3.97 5.66
N MET A 383 -1.95 -5.16 5.10
CA MET A 383 -2.68 -5.34 3.86
C MET A 383 -4.10 -4.75 3.97
N SER A 384 -4.63 -4.27 2.84
CA SER A 384 -5.87 -3.49 2.69
C SER A 384 -5.82 -1.99 3.01
N GLY A 385 -4.74 -1.49 3.61
CA GLY A 385 -4.53 -0.05 3.82
C GLY A 385 -4.07 0.69 2.56
N GLY A 386 -3.20 0.07 1.77
CA GLY A 386 -2.64 0.65 0.55
C GLY A 386 -3.58 0.62 -0.65
N MET A 387 -3.33 1.52 -1.62
CA MET A 387 -3.97 1.46 -2.93
C MET A 387 -3.31 0.41 -3.84
N PRO A 388 -4.04 -0.14 -4.83
CA PRO A 388 -3.48 -0.97 -5.89
C PRO A 388 -2.21 -0.38 -6.53
N PRO A 389 -1.13 -1.15 -6.76
CA PRO A 389 -0.94 -2.59 -6.48
C PRO A 389 -0.35 -2.88 -5.09
N TYR A 390 -0.22 -1.89 -4.21
CA TYR A 390 0.29 -2.09 -2.86
C TYR A 390 -0.80 -2.50 -1.85
N ASP A 391 -2.05 -2.67 -2.31
CA ASP A 391 -3.20 -3.09 -1.51
C ASP A 391 -3.07 -4.50 -0.90
N HIS A 392 -2.16 -5.32 -1.44
CA HIS A 392 -1.79 -6.64 -0.94
C HIS A 392 -0.33 -6.68 -0.42
N HIS A 393 0.18 -5.58 0.11
CA HIS A 393 1.49 -5.51 0.75
C HIS A 393 1.36 -5.16 2.22
N VAL A 394 2.35 -5.58 3.02
CA VAL A 394 2.59 -5.02 4.34
C VAL A 394 3.72 -4.00 4.21
N ILE A 395 3.44 -2.74 4.57
CA ILE A 395 4.38 -1.63 4.40
C ILE A 395 5.00 -1.31 5.77
N LYS A 396 6.31 -1.13 5.81
CA LYS A 396 7.03 -0.74 7.04
C LYS A 396 7.39 0.73 7.01
N GLY A 397 7.32 1.39 8.16
CA GLY A 397 7.92 2.71 8.46
C GLY A 397 9.20 3.07 7.72
N PRO A 398 9.39 4.26 7.12
CA PRO A 398 10.66 4.72 6.56
C PRO A 398 11.84 4.48 7.52
N ARG A 399 13.03 4.20 6.97
CA ARG A 399 14.23 3.91 7.76
C ARG A 399 14.66 5.13 8.58
N ASP A 400 14.79 6.28 7.94
CA ASP A 400 15.20 7.54 8.55
C ASP A 400 14.39 8.70 7.95
N PRO A 401 13.16 8.93 8.46
CA PRO A 401 12.27 9.95 7.91
C PRO A 401 12.80 11.37 8.10
N ASP A 402 13.65 11.61 9.11
CA ASP A 402 14.30 12.91 9.33
C ASP A 402 15.38 13.17 8.26
N ALA A 403 16.21 12.18 7.97
CA ALA A 403 17.22 12.29 6.91
C ALA A 403 16.57 12.46 5.52
N THR A 404 15.47 11.75 5.24
CA THR A 404 14.71 11.92 3.99
C THR A 404 14.13 13.34 3.88
N ALA A 405 13.49 13.86 4.92
CA ALA A 405 12.98 15.22 4.94
C ALA A 405 14.10 16.27 4.76
N LEU A 406 15.26 16.05 5.39
CA LEU A 406 16.43 16.92 5.22
C LEU A 406 16.96 16.91 3.78
N ARG A 407 17.03 15.73 3.13
CA ARG A 407 17.43 15.63 1.71
C ARG A 407 16.47 16.39 0.80
N VAL A 408 15.16 16.31 1.04
CA VAL A 408 14.16 17.09 0.29
C VAL A 408 14.43 18.59 0.43
N LYS A 409 14.64 19.07 1.66
CA LYS A 409 14.97 20.48 1.91
C LYS A 409 16.25 20.92 1.20
N GLN A 410 17.30 20.10 1.24
CA GLN A 410 18.57 20.41 0.59
C GLN A 410 18.46 20.48 -0.95
N GLN A 411 17.63 19.65 -1.56
CA GLN A 411 17.50 19.57 -3.03
C GLN A 411 16.45 20.52 -3.61
N THR A 412 15.41 20.86 -2.85
CA THR A 412 14.28 21.66 -3.33
C THR A 412 14.21 23.06 -2.71
N GLY A 413 14.87 23.26 -1.56
CA GLY A 413 14.75 24.48 -0.76
C GLY A 413 13.47 24.58 0.08
N LEU A 414 12.57 23.59 -0.01
CA LEU A 414 11.30 23.57 0.73
C LEU A 414 11.47 22.87 2.07
N ASP A 415 10.88 23.41 3.13
CA ASP A 415 10.77 22.66 4.38
C ASP A 415 9.95 21.39 4.15
N CYS A 416 10.30 20.30 4.81
CA CYS A 416 9.69 18.99 4.56
C CYS A 416 9.35 18.27 5.86
N CYS A 417 8.25 17.53 5.84
CA CYS A 417 7.93 16.53 6.86
C CYS A 417 7.38 15.25 6.24
N ILE A 418 7.57 14.13 6.94
CA ILE A 418 6.99 12.83 6.63
C ILE A 418 5.90 12.56 7.65
N VAL A 419 4.70 12.24 7.17
CA VAL A 419 3.48 12.22 7.97
C VAL A 419 2.74 10.91 7.75
N ASP A 420 2.42 10.24 8.84
CA ASP A 420 1.40 9.19 8.90
C ASP A 420 0.08 9.85 9.27
N ALA A 421 -0.89 9.88 8.35
CA ALA A 421 -2.18 10.52 8.54
C ALA A 421 -3.31 9.59 8.09
N ASN A 422 -4.47 9.72 8.74
CA ASN A 422 -5.65 8.95 8.37
C ASN A 422 -6.95 9.74 8.56
N ASP A 423 -8.02 9.23 7.96
CA ASP A 423 -9.35 9.85 7.99
C ASP A 423 -10.00 9.88 9.39
N GLN A 424 -9.38 9.27 10.42
CA GLN A 424 -9.86 9.25 11.81
C GLN A 424 -9.42 10.47 12.63
N GLN A 425 -9.02 11.56 11.98
CA GLN A 425 -8.55 12.79 12.64
C GLN A 425 -7.19 12.64 13.34
N ILE A 426 -6.37 11.71 12.88
CA ILE A 426 -5.04 11.44 13.44
C ILE A 426 -4.01 11.71 12.34
N ALA A 427 -3.07 12.59 12.64
CA ALA A 427 -1.83 12.75 11.90
C ALA A 427 -0.66 12.74 12.87
N TRP A 428 0.44 12.12 12.47
CA TRP A 428 1.66 12.00 13.23
C TRP A 428 2.86 12.32 12.34
N VAL A 429 3.62 13.34 12.72
CA VAL A 429 4.84 13.74 11.99
C VAL A 429 6.00 12.89 12.47
N ILE A 430 6.32 11.84 11.70
CA ILE A 430 7.33 10.85 12.05
C ILE A 430 8.76 11.34 11.76
N GLY A 431 8.92 12.28 10.83
CA GLY A 431 10.18 12.95 10.56
C GLY A 431 10.00 14.32 9.94
N ALA A 432 10.96 15.22 10.12
CA ALA A 432 10.91 16.56 9.58
C ALA A 432 12.30 17.20 9.44
N SER A 433 12.42 18.12 8.48
CA SER A 433 13.60 18.99 8.38
C SER A 433 13.65 19.99 9.54
N GLU A 434 14.83 20.54 9.80
CA GLU A 434 15.05 21.50 10.89
C GLU A 434 14.14 22.74 10.74
N GLY A 435 13.51 23.15 11.85
CA GLY A 435 12.64 24.32 11.96
C GLY A 435 11.14 24.04 11.84
N VAL A 436 10.74 22.85 11.41
CA VAL A 436 9.31 22.48 11.25
C VAL A 436 8.66 22.22 12.62
N ASP A 437 7.59 22.95 12.93
CA ASP A 437 6.74 22.67 14.09
C ASP A 437 5.85 21.45 13.83
N ARG A 438 6.33 20.28 14.26
CA ARG A 438 5.62 19.00 14.09
C ARG A 438 4.19 19.04 14.64
N LYS A 439 3.97 19.61 15.82
CA LYS A 439 2.64 19.61 16.46
C LYS A 439 1.66 20.49 15.71
N HIS A 440 2.14 21.62 15.18
CA HIS A 440 1.32 22.45 14.32
C HIS A 440 0.92 21.70 13.05
N ILE A 441 1.87 21.03 12.39
CA ILE A 441 1.59 20.26 11.17
C ILE A 441 0.61 19.10 11.43
N GLU A 442 0.74 18.38 12.54
CA GLU A 442 -0.22 17.33 12.93
C GLU A 442 -1.65 17.89 13.04
N GLN A 443 -1.81 19.09 13.60
CA GLN A 443 -3.11 19.77 13.65
C GLN A 443 -3.61 20.16 12.25
N VAL A 444 -2.72 20.68 11.40
CA VAL A 444 -3.03 21.10 10.02
C VAL A 444 -3.45 19.93 9.12
N LEU A 445 -2.87 18.75 9.32
CA LEU A 445 -3.07 17.58 8.46
C LEU A 445 -3.96 16.49 9.05
N SER A 446 -4.41 16.63 10.30
CA SER A 446 -5.22 15.58 10.94
C SER A 446 -6.52 15.23 10.23
N ASP A 447 -7.14 16.11 9.44
CA ASP A 447 -8.28 15.76 8.58
C ASP A 447 -7.90 15.07 7.25
N ASN A 448 -6.62 14.74 7.08
CA ASN A 448 -6.03 14.01 5.98
C ASN A 448 -6.39 14.56 4.59
N PRO A 449 -5.85 15.73 4.20
CA PRO A 449 -6.11 16.29 2.88
C PRO A 449 -5.57 15.43 1.72
N ALA A 450 -4.67 14.47 1.99
CA ALA A 450 -4.15 13.54 0.99
C ALA A 450 -5.16 12.45 0.62
N GLY A 451 -6.12 12.16 1.49
CA GLY A 451 -6.97 10.98 1.37
C GLY A 451 -6.22 9.66 1.60
N ASN A 452 -6.98 8.56 1.67
CA ASN A 452 -6.50 7.21 1.97
C ASN A 452 -6.85 6.18 0.87
N GLU A 453 -7.35 6.64 -0.28
CA GLU A 453 -7.91 5.77 -1.32
C GLU A 453 -7.20 6.05 -2.66
N ASP A 454 -7.96 6.21 -3.75
CA ASP A 454 -7.41 6.30 -5.11
C ASP A 454 -6.95 7.72 -5.51
N GLN A 455 -6.81 8.66 -4.57
CA GLN A 455 -6.51 10.07 -4.89
C GLN A 455 -5.14 10.27 -5.53
N LYS A 456 -4.17 9.40 -5.22
CA LYS A 456 -2.76 9.50 -5.69
C LYS A 456 -2.12 10.85 -5.38
N THR A 457 -2.38 11.39 -4.18
CA THR A 457 -1.83 12.68 -3.73
C THR A 457 -0.92 12.50 -2.51
N PRO A 458 0.19 11.74 -2.62
CA PRO A 458 1.10 11.50 -1.49
C PRO A 458 1.90 12.73 -1.06
N ILE A 459 1.81 13.83 -1.81
CA ILE A 459 2.48 15.11 -1.55
C ILE A 459 1.41 16.15 -1.27
N ILE A 460 1.51 16.82 -0.12
CA ILE A 460 0.71 18.00 0.22
C ILE A 460 1.64 19.21 0.33
N LEU A 461 1.37 20.26 -0.45
CA LEU A 461 1.97 21.57 -0.22
C LEU A 461 1.13 22.32 0.81
N ILE A 462 1.78 22.78 1.87
CA ILE A 462 1.18 23.61 2.93
C ILE A 462 1.70 25.03 2.74
N ARG A 463 0.78 25.95 2.48
CA ARG A 463 1.07 27.36 2.26
C ARG A 463 0.53 28.20 3.41
N PRO A 464 1.43 28.87 4.18
CA PRO A 464 1.06 29.68 5.35
C PRO A 464 0.05 30.80 5.08
#